data_AF-A0A7R9I901-F1
#
_entry.id   AF-A0A7R9I901-F1
#
_cell.length_a   1.000
_cell.length_b   1.000
_cell.length_c   1.000
_cell.angle_alpha   90.00
_cell.angle_beta   90.00
_cell.angle_gamma   90.00
#
_symmetry.space_group_name_H-M   'P 1'
#
loop_
_entity.id
_entity.type
_entity.pdbx_description
1 polymer ?
#
loop_
_entity_poly.entity_id
_entity_poly.type
_entity_poly.pdbx_seq_one_letter_code
_entity_poly.pdbx_strand_id
1 'polypeptide(L)'
;MRSTASIRTWAKVLADANFPVSSVSRALGARELREDGHSISDLLEAILRFFPLDAYVDKPVAVMDPTPSDKAKGVKVTIWDDYRKIIEKHEAGKGNFDVVERFAFYERAKRAYAVVQTG
;
A
#
# COMPACT_ATOMS: atom_id res chain seq x y z
N MET A 1 -23.86 -11.88 -26.47
CA MET A 1 -22.65 -12.52 -25.94
C MET A 1 -22.23 -11.74 -24.70
N ARG A 2 -22.24 -12.34 -23.51
CA ARG A 2 -21.97 -11.60 -22.26
C ARG A 2 -20.47 -11.32 -22.15
N SER A 3 -20.03 -10.08 -22.35
CA SER A 3 -18.65 -9.68 -22.04
C SER A 3 -18.61 -9.22 -20.59
N THR A 4 -18.14 -10.08 -19.69
CA THR A 4 -17.85 -9.69 -18.30
C THR A 4 -16.34 -9.67 -18.14
N ALA A 5 -15.74 -8.48 -18.14
CA ALA A 5 -14.34 -8.30 -17.75
C ALA A 5 -14.33 -7.91 -16.26
N SER A 6 -13.90 -8.83 -15.40
CA SER A 6 -13.55 -8.49 -14.02
C SER A 6 -12.04 -8.33 -13.95
N ILE A 7 -11.56 -7.11 -14.17
CA ILE A 7 -10.17 -6.76 -13.85
C ILE A 7 -10.15 -6.48 -12.34
N ARG A 8 -10.11 -7.56 -11.53
CA ARG A 8 -9.85 -7.44 -10.09
C ARG A 8 -8.38 -7.07 -9.91
N THR A 9 -8.18 -5.77 -9.84
CA THR A 9 -7.02 -5.03 -9.33
C THR A 9 -6.10 -5.85 -8.42
N TRP A 10 -4.82 -5.85 -8.78
CA TRP A 10 -3.68 -6.36 -8.03
C TRP A 10 -3.36 -5.54 -6.77
N ALA A 11 -4.37 -5.02 -6.08
CA ALA A 11 -4.17 -4.20 -4.90
C ALA A 11 -3.63 -5.09 -3.76
N LYS A 12 -2.35 -4.91 -3.45
CA LYS A 12 -1.67 -5.48 -2.28
C LYS A 12 -1.44 -4.34 -1.29
N VAL A 13 -1.70 -4.59 -0.01
CA VAL A 13 -1.38 -3.63 1.06
C VAL A 13 -0.15 -4.14 1.80
N LEU A 14 0.90 -3.32 1.89
CA LEU A 14 2.00 -3.55 2.83
C LEU A 14 1.65 -2.80 4.12
N ALA A 15 1.43 -3.54 5.19
CA ALA A 15 0.91 -3.06 6.45
C ALA A 15 2.01 -3.05 7.50
N ASP A 16 2.20 -1.92 8.18
CA ASP A 16 3.12 -1.83 9.32
C ASP A 16 2.59 -2.62 10.54
N ALA A 17 3.42 -2.77 11.56
CA ALA A 17 3.09 -3.51 12.77
C ALA A 17 1.86 -2.98 13.53
N ASN A 18 1.49 -1.71 13.35
CA ASN A 18 0.35 -1.08 14.03
C ASN A 18 -0.95 -1.14 13.20
N PHE A 19 -0.87 -1.60 11.95
CA PHE A 19 -2.03 -1.70 11.09
C PHE A 19 -2.90 -2.91 11.51
N PRO A 20 -4.24 -2.76 11.60
CA PRO A 20 -5.12 -3.82 12.07
C PRO A 20 -5.42 -4.86 10.98
N VAL A 21 -4.40 -5.63 10.58
CA VAL A 21 -4.46 -6.58 9.44
C VAL A 21 -5.58 -7.60 9.59
N SER A 22 -5.71 -8.24 10.75
CA SER A 22 -6.67 -9.33 10.92
C SER A 22 -8.13 -8.89 10.81
N SER A 23 -8.47 -7.66 11.23
CA SER A 23 -9.84 -7.15 11.09
C SER A 23 -10.11 -6.64 9.67
N VAL A 24 -9.15 -5.96 9.06
CA VAL A 24 -9.25 -5.44 7.69
C VAL A 24 -9.37 -6.59 6.68
N SER A 25 -8.54 -7.63 6.81
CA SER A 25 -8.49 -8.73 5.85
C SER A 25 -9.74 -9.59 5.90
N ARG A 26 -10.29 -9.84 7.10
CA ARG A 26 -11.52 -10.61 7.28
C ARG A 26 -12.78 -9.92 6.77
N ALA A 27 -12.78 -8.59 6.65
CA ALA A 27 -13.98 -7.83 6.31
C ALA A 27 -14.52 -8.14 4.90
N LEU A 28 -13.66 -8.25 3.89
CA LEU A 28 -14.06 -8.59 2.51
C LEU A 28 -13.24 -9.75 1.91
N GLY A 29 -12.59 -10.55 2.77
CA GLY A 29 -11.91 -11.79 2.38
C GLY A 29 -10.56 -11.58 1.68
N ALA A 30 -9.84 -10.50 2.01
CA ALA A 30 -8.46 -10.35 1.56
C ALA A 30 -7.58 -11.44 2.20
N ARG A 31 -6.55 -11.88 1.47
CA ARG A 31 -5.58 -12.84 2.02
C ARG A 31 -4.66 -12.14 3.01
N GLU A 32 -4.64 -12.62 4.24
CA GLU A 32 -3.67 -12.20 5.26
C GLU A 32 -2.37 -12.96 5.03
N LEU A 33 -1.27 -12.23 4.83
CA LEU A 33 0.08 -12.77 4.68
C LEU A 33 0.97 -12.18 5.78
N ARG A 34 1.88 -12.98 6.31
CA ARG A 34 2.78 -12.59 7.40
C ARG A 34 4.21 -12.61 6.88
N GLU A 35 4.86 -11.45 6.94
CA GLU A 35 6.29 -11.27 6.65
C GLU A 35 6.93 -10.57 7.84
N ASP A 36 6.72 -11.15 9.03
CA ASP A 36 7.26 -10.65 10.29
C ASP A 36 8.80 -10.55 10.20
N GLY A 37 9.38 -9.45 10.69
CA GLY A 37 10.83 -9.21 10.63
C GLY A 37 11.35 -8.56 9.34
N HIS A 38 10.50 -8.33 8.34
CA HIS A 38 10.88 -7.55 7.15
C HIS A 38 10.36 -6.11 7.24
N SER A 39 11.15 -5.16 6.72
CA SER A 39 10.68 -3.79 6.54
C SER A 39 9.80 -3.68 5.29
N ILE A 40 8.87 -2.71 5.29
CA ILE A 40 8.07 -2.41 4.09
C ILE A 40 8.97 -2.03 2.92
N SER A 41 10.07 -1.30 3.16
CA SER A 41 11.01 -0.90 2.11
C SER A 41 11.65 -2.10 1.42
N ASP A 42 12.12 -3.10 2.18
CA ASP A 42 12.76 -4.30 1.63
C ASP A 42 11.75 -5.10 0.79
N LEU A 43 10.54 -5.28 1.30
CA LEU A 43 9.48 -5.97 0.58
C LEU A 43 9.03 -5.20 -0.66
N LEU A 44 8.91 -3.87 -0.57
CA LEU A 44 8.54 -3.02 -1.70
C LEU A 44 9.57 -3.15 -2.83
N GLU A 45 10.87 -3.09 -2.51
CA GLU A 45 11.93 -3.28 -3.50
C GLU A 45 11.89 -4.68 -4.12
N ALA A 46 11.70 -5.73 -3.30
CA ALA A 46 11.60 -7.09 -3.79
C ALA A 46 10.38 -7.31 -4.70
N ILE A 47 9.22 -6.76 -4.34
CA ILE A 47 7.97 -6.87 -5.09
C ILE A 47 8.08 -6.16 -6.44
N LEU A 48 8.63 -4.94 -6.48
CA LEU A 48 8.71 -4.14 -7.71
C LEU A 48 9.64 -4.73 -8.78
N ARG A 49 10.50 -5.69 -8.43
CA ARG A 49 11.29 -6.46 -9.42
C ARG A 49 10.45 -7.37 -10.31
N PHE A 50 9.27 -7.79 -9.83
CA PHE A 50 8.40 -8.75 -10.51
C PHE A 50 7.00 -8.21 -10.82
N PHE A 51 6.57 -7.18 -10.08
CA PHE A 51 5.23 -6.61 -10.19
C PHE A 51 5.33 -5.14 -10.63
N PRO A 52 5.19 -4.85 -11.94
CA PRO A 52 5.18 -3.48 -12.43
C PRO A 52 3.95 -2.73 -11.92
N LEU A 53 4.10 -1.41 -11.75
CA LEU A 53 3.01 -0.55 -11.30
C LEU A 53 2.06 -0.23 -12.45
N ASP A 54 0.77 -0.07 -12.15
CA ASP A 54 -0.23 0.28 -13.15
C ASP A 54 0.15 1.58 -13.89
N ALA A 55 0.24 1.50 -15.21
CA ALA A 55 0.67 2.61 -16.07
C ALA A 55 -0.49 3.52 -16.49
N TYR A 56 -1.74 3.13 -16.24
CA TYR A 56 -2.93 3.87 -16.66
C TYR A 56 -3.52 4.76 -15.57
N VAL A 57 -2.87 4.82 -14.41
CA VAL A 57 -3.26 5.67 -13.28
C VAL A 57 -2.12 6.61 -12.93
N ASP A 58 -2.47 7.85 -12.61
CA ASP A 58 -1.49 8.90 -12.25
C ASP A 58 -0.72 8.55 -10.97
N LYS A 59 -1.42 7.95 -9.99
CA LYS A 59 -0.88 7.61 -8.67
C LYS A 59 -1.17 6.14 -8.33
N PRO A 60 -0.32 5.19 -8.79
CA PRO A 60 -0.54 3.78 -8.55
C PRO A 60 -0.24 3.36 -7.10
N VAL A 61 0.51 4.18 -6.36
CA VAL A 61 0.87 3.94 -4.97
C VAL A 61 0.15 4.93 -4.06
N ALA A 62 -0.42 4.40 -2.98
CA ALA A 62 -1.12 5.19 -1.97
C ALA A 62 -0.49 4.99 -0.59
N VAL A 63 -0.42 6.07 0.17
CA VAL A 63 0.05 6.10 1.56
C VAL A 63 -1.03 6.68 2.45
N MET A 64 -1.02 6.28 3.72
CA MET A 64 -1.99 6.76 4.70
C MET A 64 -1.58 8.13 5.24
N ASP A 65 -2.48 9.10 5.20
CA ASP A 65 -2.27 10.45 5.71
C ASP A 65 -2.11 10.43 7.25
N PRO A 66 -1.07 11.09 7.81
CA PRO A 66 -0.94 11.24 9.25
C PRO A 66 -2.17 11.93 9.86
N THR A 67 -2.52 11.52 11.08
CA THR A 67 -3.69 12.11 11.75
C THR A 67 -3.44 13.59 12.06
N PRO A 68 -4.49 14.42 12.23
CA PRO A 68 -4.31 15.81 12.67
C PRO A 68 -3.49 15.94 13.96
N SER A 69 -3.58 14.97 14.86
CA SER A 69 -2.76 14.93 16.08
C SER A 69 -1.28 14.72 15.78
N ASP A 70 -0.93 13.82 14.86
CA ASP A 70 0.45 13.56 14.47
C ASP A 70 1.06 14.76 13.73
N LYS A 71 0.26 15.41 12.87
CA LYS A 71 0.62 16.67 12.20
C LYS A 71 0.87 17.79 13.20
N ALA A 72 -0.01 17.95 14.20
CA ALA A 72 0.14 18.95 15.25
C ALA A 72 1.39 18.71 16.13
N LYS A 73 1.77 17.44 16.33
CA LYS A 73 3.01 17.05 17.02
C LYS A 73 4.26 17.19 16.15
N GLY A 74 4.12 17.55 14.86
CA GLY A 74 5.23 17.66 13.93
C GLY A 74 5.89 16.32 13.61
N VAL A 75 5.17 15.20 13.72
CA VAL A 75 5.69 13.87 13.38
C VAL A 75 6.01 13.85 11.89
N LYS A 76 7.29 13.67 11.56
CA LYS A 76 7.75 13.55 10.17
C LYS A 76 7.69 12.09 9.73
N VAL A 77 7.08 11.84 8.58
CA VAL A 77 7.02 10.50 7.97
C VAL A 77 8.20 10.33 7.01
N THR A 78 9.40 10.16 7.55
CA THR A 78 10.64 10.08 6.76
C THR A 78 10.69 8.87 5.82
N ILE A 79 9.97 7.79 6.17
CA ILE A 79 9.95 6.55 5.38
C ILE A 79 9.35 6.74 3.97
N TRP A 80 8.55 7.79 3.75
CA TRP A 80 7.99 8.10 2.43
C TRP A 80 9.08 8.44 1.40
N ASP A 81 10.19 9.03 1.83
CA ASP A 81 11.30 9.34 0.93
C ASP A 81 11.99 8.07 0.43
N ASP A 82 12.08 7.05 1.28
CA ASP A 82 12.66 5.76 0.91
C ASP A 82 11.75 5.00 -0.06
N TYR A 83 10.44 4.98 0.20
CA TYR A 83 9.48 4.42 -0.76
C TYR A 83 9.57 5.12 -2.11
N ARG A 84 9.69 6.46 -2.13
CA ARG A 84 9.79 7.24 -3.37
C ARG A 84 11.03 6.87 -4.15
N LYS A 85 12.19 6.77 -3.49
CA LYS A 85 13.46 6.36 -4.12
C LYS A 85 13.35 4.96 -4.71
N ILE A 86 12.78 4.01 -3.96
CA ILE A 86 12.60 2.63 -4.42
C ILE A 86 11.68 2.60 -5.65
N ILE A 87 10.56 3.32 -5.61
CA ILE A 87 9.62 3.34 -6.74
C ILE A 87 10.25 3.99 -7.97
N GLU A 88 10.89 5.16 -7.84
CA GLU A 88 11.56 5.84 -8.96
C GLU A 88 12.68 4.99 -9.58
N LYS A 89 13.39 4.18 -8.79
CA LYS A 89 14.40 3.23 -9.27
C LYS A 89 13.82 2.17 -10.21
N HIS A 90 12.59 1.72 -9.95
CA HIS A 90 11.94 0.65 -10.71
C HIS A 90 10.99 1.16 -11.80
N GLU A 91 10.34 2.30 -11.56
CA GLU A 91 9.24 2.85 -12.34
C GLU A 91 9.35 4.38 -12.36
N ALA A 92 10.19 4.90 -13.26
CA ALA A 92 10.49 6.33 -13.35
C ALA A 92 9.23 7.18 -13.54
N GLY A 93 9.12 8.26 -12.76
CA GLY A 93 8.00 9.20 -12.79
C GLY A 93 6.77 8.77 -11.96
N LYS A 94 6.82 7.59 -11.31
CA LYS A 94 5.71 7.07 -10.49
C LYS A 94 5.93 7.21 -8.98
N GLY A 95 6.95 7.96 -8.54
CA GLY A 95 7.26 8.16 -7.12
C GLY A 95 6.29 9.07 -6.36
N ASN A 96 5.26 9.63 -7.02
CA ASN A 96 4.22 10.42 -6.37
C ASN A 96 3.15 9.53 -5.75
N PHE A 97 2.77 9.87 -4.52
CA PHE A 97 1.76 9.12 -3.77
C PHE A 97 0.39 9.77 -3.84
N ASP A 98 -0.62 8.90 -3.83
CA ASP A 98 -1.96 9.25 -3.39
C ASP A 98 -1.98 9.23 -1.85
N VAL A 99 -2.21 10.38 -1.23
CA VAL A 99 -2.23 10.51 0.22
C VAL A 99 -3.68 10.39 0.67
N VAL A 100 -4.00 9.30 1.35
CA VAL A 100 -5.38 8.89 1.62
C VAL A 100 -5.65 9.00 3.12
N GLU A 101 -6.77 9.64 3.48
CA GLU A 101 -7.24 9.70 4.86
C GLU A 101 -7.34 8.29 5.48
N ARG A 102 -7.04 8.17 6.77
CA ARG A 102 -6.93 6.91 7.50
C ARG A 102 -8.10 5.95 7.31
N PHE A 103 -9.34 6.40 7.49
CA PHE A 103 -10.51 5.53 7.33
C PHE A 103 -10.78 5.18 5.86
N ALA A 104 -10.58 6.14 4.95
CA ALA A 104 -10.64 5.86 3.51
C ALA A 104 -9.59 4.82 3.09
N PHE A 105 -8.39 4.85 3.69
CA PHE A 105 -7.35 3.86 3.47
C PHE A 105 -7.78 2.47 3.97
N TYR A 106 -8.42 2.37 5.14
CA TYR A 106 -8.98 1.11 5.61
C TYR A 106 -10.05 0.55 4.67
N GLU A 107 -10.96 1.38 4.16
CA GLU A 107 -11.97 0.95 3.18
C GLU A 107 -11.34 0.45 1.87
N ARG A 108 -10.28 1.11 1.41
CA ARG A 108 -9.48 0.65 0.26
C ARG A 108 -8.78 -0.67 0.56
N ALA A 109 -8.19 -0.81 1.74
CA ALA A 109 -7.45 -2.00 2.16
C ALA A 109 -8.35 -3.24 2.33
N LYS A 110 -9.59 -3.07 2.81
CA LYS A 110 -10.56 -4.18 2.86
C LYS A 110 -10.79 -4.79 1.49
N ARG A 111 -10.77 -4.00 0.43
CA ARG A 111 -10.99 -4.44 -0.97
C ARG A 111 -9.73 -4.99 -1.64
N ALA A 112 -8.59 -5.00 -0.94
CA ALA A 112 -7.34 -5.53 -1.46
C ALA A 112 -7.44 -7.04 -1.72
N TYR A 113 -6.61 -7.54 -2.63
CA TYR A 113 -6.46 -8.97 -2.84
C TYR A 113 -5.74 -9.62 -1.65
N ALA A 114 -4.69 -8.97 -1.16
CA ALA A 114 -3.90 -9.41 -0.03
C ALA A 114 -3.43 -8.23 0.83
N VAL A 115 -3.30 -8.47 2.13
CA VAL A 115 -2.69 -7.57 3.10
C VAL A 115 -1.51 -8.31 3.72
N VAL A 116 -0.31 -7.76 3.55
CA VAL A 116 0.95 -8.31 4.06
C VAL A 116 1.30 -7.56 5.34
N GLN A 117 1.27 -8.25 6.48
CA GLN A 117 1.74 -7.71 7.75
C GLN A 117 3.27 -7.77 7.80
N THR A 118 3.87 -6.65 8.16
CA THR A 118 5.32 -6.45 8.28
C THR A 118 5.67 -5.98 9.70
N GLY A 119 6.96 -5.92 10.00
CA GLY A 119 7.47 -5.55 11.34
C GLY A 119 7.71 -6.77 12.21
#